data_AF-A0A800IPK4-F1
#
_entry.id   AF-A0A800IPK4-F1
#
_cell.length_a   1.000
_cell.length_b   1.000
_cell.length_c   1.000
_cell.angle_alpha   90.00
_cell.angle_beta   90.00
_cell.angle_gamma   90.00
#
_symmetry.space_group_name_H-M   'P 1'
#
loop_
_entity.id
_entity.type
_entity.pdbx_description
1 polymer ?
#
loop_
_entity_poly.entity_id
_entity_poly.type
_entity_poly.pdbx_seq_one_letter_code
_entity_poly.pdbx_strand_id
1 'polypeptide(L)'
;VQRRLNRDLQLSGIIATRYDGRKNLNREVVERIGEHFGDKVFKTLIRENVSLAESPSYGQTIFEYKPGSRGAADFLMLCKEVRGRRTDRK
;
A
#
# COMPACT_ATOMS: atom_id res chain seq x y z
N VAL A 1 7.29 19.16 15.13
CA VAL A 1 7.65 19.40 13.71
C VAL A 1 6.47 19.98 12.90
N GLN A 2 5.26 19.38 12.91
CA GLN A 2 4.06 19.98 12.25
C GLN A 2 3.70 21.41 12.70
N ARG A 3 3.77 21.70 14.01
CA ARG A 3 3.32 22.99 14.57
C ARG A 3 4.05 24.24 14.08
N ARG A 4 5.27 24.11 13.52
CA ARG A 4 6.13 25.25 13.20
C ARG A 4 6.59 25.31 11.73
N LEU A 5 6.48 24.22 10.97
CA LEU A 5 7.09 24.11 9.63
C LEU A 5 6.13 23.66 8.51
N ASN A 6 5.00 22.99 8.80
CA ASN A 6 4.06 22.59 7.75
C ASN A 6 2.66 22.30 8.33
N ARG A 7 1.80 23.33 8.38
CA ARG A 7 0.46 23.26 9.00
C ARG A 7 -0.53 22.39 8.22
N ASP A 8 -0.32 22.24 6.91
CA ASP A 8 -1.23 21.49 6.04
C ASP A 8 -0.87 20.00 5.92
N LEU A 9 0.18 19.56 6.63
CA LEU A 9 0.59 18.15 6.62
C LEU A 9 -0.48 17.29 7.28
N GLN A 10 -1.14 16.45 6.48
CA GLN A 10 -2.13 15.48 6.94
C GLN A 10 -1.74 14.06 6.54
N LEU A 11 -2.16 13.09 7.37
CA LEU A 11 -2.05 11.68 7.02
C LEU A 11 -3.03 11.35 5.89
N SER A 12 -2.50 11.09 4.70
CA SER A 12 -3.28 10.77 3.49
C SER A 12 -3.82 9.33 3.52
N GLY A 13 -3.05 8.39 4.07
CA GLY A 13 -3.48 7.04 4.36
C GLY A 13 -2.32 6.11 4.73
N ILE A 14 -2.64 4.87 5.09
CA ILE A 14 -1.70 3.84 5.54
C ILE A 14 -1.82 2.62 4.64
N ILE A 15 -0.69 2.15 4.11
CA ILE A 15 -0.64 1.01 3.20
C ILE A 15 0.11 -0.11 3.89
N ALA A 16 -0.50 -1.29 3.98
CA ALA A 16 0.18 -2.48 4.47
C ALA A 16 0.93 -3.17 3.31
N THR A 17 2.23 -3.36 3.51
CA THR A 17 3.15 -3.93 2.51
C THR A 17 3.84 -5.18 3.02
N ARG A 18 4.40 -5.98 2.10
CA ARG A 18 5.05 -7.27 2.43
C ARG A 18 4.12 -8.21 3.21
N TYR A 19 2.84 -8.17 2.88
CA TYR A 19 1.84 -8.96 3.57
C TYR A 19 1.92 -10.44 3.16
N ASP A 20 1.95 -11.33 4.16
CA ASP A 20 1.77 -12.77 3.98
C ASP A 20 0.64 -13.26 4.89
N GLY A 21 -0.53 -13.50 4.30
CA GLY A 21 -1.74 -13.90 5.01
C GLY A 21 -1.66 -15.27 5.70
N ARG A 22 -0.61 -16.06 5.42
CA ARG A 22 -0.35 -17.32 6.13
C ARG A 22 0.21 -17.09 7.53
N LYS A 23 0.84 -15.94 7.78
CA LYS A 23 1.44 -15.59 9.08
C LYS A 23 0.39 -14.91 9.97
N ASN A 24 0.12 -15.49 11.14
CA ASN A 24 -0.85 -14.93 12.11
C ASN A 24 -0.50 -13.47 12.48
N LEU A 25 0.79 -13.20 12.73
CA LEU A 25 1.28 -11.86 13.04
C LEU A 25 0.90 -10.81 11.98
N ASN A 26 0.97 -11.15 10.69
CA ASN A 26 0.58 -10.21 9.64
C ASN A 26 -0.92 -9.87 9.70
N ARG A 27 -1.76 -10.86 10.00
CA ARG A 27 -3.20 -10.64 10.15
C ARG A 27 -3.49 -9.75 11.37
N GLU A 28 -2.91 -10.10 12.52
CA GLU A 28 -3.08 -9.33 13.76
C GLU A 28 -2.60 -7.87 13.62
N VAL A 29 -1.48 -7.64 12.93
CA VAL A 29 -0.96 -6.29 12.69
C VAL A 29 -1.91 -5.49 11.79
N VAL A 30 -2.40 -6.08 10.70
CA VAL A 30 -3.35 -5.40 9.80
C VAL A 30 -4.66 -5.08 10.52
N GLU A 31 -5.17 -6.01 11.33
CA GLU A 31 -6.38 -5.81 12.15
C GLU A 31 -6.21 -4.66 13.13
N ARG A 32 -5.13 -4.65 13.94
CA ARG A 32 -4.86 -3.56 14.89
C ARG A 32 -4.68 -2.20 14.22
N ILE A 33 -4.02 -2.16 13.07
CA ILE A 33 -3.87 -0.92 12.29
C ILE A 33 -5.24 -0.45 11.78
N GLY A 34 -6.09 -1.38 11.32
CA GLY A 34 -7.47 -1.11 10.94
C GLY A 34 -8.29 -0.52 12.09
N GLU A 35 -8.24 -1.13 13.27
CA GLU A 35 -8.94 -0.66 14.48
C GLU A 35 -8.49 0.74 14.91
N HIS A 36 -7.19 1.05 14.81
CA HIS A 36 -6.64 2.32 15.27
C HIS A 36 -6.80 3.46 14.27
N PHE A 37 -6.65 3.18 12.97
CA PHE A 37 -6.60 4.22 11.93
C PHE A 37 -7.83 4.26 11.02
N GLY A 38 -8.71 3.27 11.11
CA GLY A 38 -10.00 3.21 10.41
C GLY A 38 -9.87 3.44 8.91
N ASP A 39 -10.66 4.36 8.37
CA ASP A 39 -10.76 4.65 6.94
C ASP A 39 -9.45 5.19 6.32
N LYS A 40 -8.45 5.56 7.14
CA LYS A 40 -7.13 5.95 6.62
C LYS A 40 -6.33 4.74 6.12
N VAL A 41 -6.67 3.53 6.52
CA VAL A 41 -5.99 2.31 6.05
C VAL A 41 -6.51 1.95 4.66
N PHE A 42 -5.61 1.72 3.71
CA PHE A 42 -5.96 1.19 2.39
C PHE A 42 -6.40 -0.26 2.52
N LYS A 43 -7.50 -0.61 1.84
CA LYS A 43 -8.01 -1.99 1.78
C LYS A 43 -7.06 -2.89 0.98
N THR A 44 -6.36 -2.32 0.02
CA THR A 44 -5.39 -3.04 -0.79
C THR A 44 -4.13 -3.37 0.03
N LEU A 45 -3.82 -4.66 0.12
CA LEU A 45 -2.59 -5.17 0.74
C LEU A 45 -1.56 -5.48 -0.34
N ILE A 46 -0.33 -4.99 -0.19
CA ILE A 46 0.78 -5.37 -1.09
C ILE A 46 1.43 -6.65 -0.56
N ARG A 47 1.20 -7.77 -1.25
CA ARG A 47 1.69 -9.09 -0.83
C ARG A 47 3.20 -9.21 -0.99
N GLU A 48 3.82 -10.06 -0.18
CA GLU A 48 5.20 -10.48 -0.41
C GLU A 48 5.29 -11.23 -1.75
N ASN A 49 6.11 -10.71 -2.67
CA ASN A 49 6.20 -11.20 -4.04
C ASN A 49 7.64 -11.15 -4.56
N VAL A 50 8.15 -12.28 -5.03
CA VAL A 50 9.53 -12.40 -5.52
C VAL A 50 9.78 -11.48 -6.71
N SER A 51 8.86 -11.43 -7.67
CA SER A 51 9.03 -10.61 -8.87
C SER A 51 9.00 -9.12 -8.58
N LEU A 52 8.26 -8.68 -7.55
CA LEU A 52 8.32 -7.32 -7.05
C LEU A 52 9.65 -7.00 -6.36
N ALA A 53 10.25 -7.98 -5.66
CA ALA A 53 11.57 -7.81 -5.04
C ALA A 53 12.71 -7.80 -6.08
N GLU A 54 12.56 -8.49 -7.20
CA GLU A 54 13.55 -8.56 -8.28
C GLU A 54 13.52 -7.33 -9.19
N SER A 55 12.34 -6.75 -9.47
CA SER A 55 12.19 -5.69 -10.47
C SER A 55 13.16 -4.50 -10.32
N PRO A 56 13.53 -4.03 -9.10
CA PRO A 56 14.49 -2.95 -8.93
C PRO A 56 15.89 -3.30 -9.48
N SER A 57 16.33 -4.55 -9.35
CA SER A 57 17.63 -5.01 -9.87
C SER A 57 17.70 -4.98 -11.41
N TYR A 58 16.55 -5.03 -12.08
CA TYR A 58 16.44 -4.90 -13.54
C TYR A 58 16.18 -3.46 -13.99
N GLY A 59 16.09 -2.49 -13.06
CA GLY A 59 15.77 -1.10 -13.38
C GLY A 59 14.37 -0.90 -13.97
N GLN A 60 13.46 -1.86 -13.75
CA GLN A 60 12.12 -1.89 -14.31
C GLN A 60 11.07 -1.76 -13.20
N THR A 61 9.95 -1.10 -13.50
CA THR A 61 8.77 -1.17 -12.63
C THR A 61 8.20 -2.58 -12.61
N ILE A 62 7.39 -2.91 -11.61
CA ILE A 62 6.72 -4.22 -11.56
C ILE A 62 5.78 -4.46 -12.76
N PHE A 63 5.26 -3.37 -13.35
CA PHE A 63 4.40 -3.41 -14.53
C PHE A 63 5.18 -3.76 -15.80
N GLU A 64 6.45 -3.34 -15.90
CA GLU A 64 7.32 -3.66 -17.03
C GLU A 64 7.98 -5.04 -16.85
N TYR A 65 8.50 -5.31 -15.66
CA TYR A 65 9.23 -6.55 -15.37
C TYR A 65 8.32 -7.78 -15.39
N LYS A 66 7.16 -7.71 -14.70
CA LYS A 66 6.24 -8.84 -14.62
C LYS A 66 4.78 -8.39 -14.45
N PRO A 67 4.12 -7.91 -15.53
CA PRO A 67 2.77 -7.37 -15.48
C PRO A 67 1.71 -8.38 -15.01
N GLY A 68 1.90 -9.68 -15.26
CA GLY A 68 1.01 -10.75 -14.80
C GLY A 68 1.25 -11.20 -13.36
N SER A 69 2.18 -10.58 -12.63
CA SER A 69 2.51 -10.96 -11.25
C SER A 69 1.44 -10.51 -10.25
N ARG A 70 1.37 -11.21 -9.12
CA ARG A 70 0.55 -10.77 -7.98
C ARG A 70 0.94 -9.38 -7.48
N GLY A 71 2.23 -9.02 -7.51
CA GLY A 71 2.70 -7.69 -7.13
C GLY A 71 2.18 -6.60 -8.07
N ALA A 72 2.21 -6.83 -9.39
CA ALA A 72 1.62 -5.89 -10.36
C ALA A 72 0.11 -5.71 -10.15
N ALA A 73 -0.61 -6.81 -9.90
CA ALA A 73 -2.04 -6.75 -9.60
C ALA A 73 -2.33 -5.96 -8.30
N ASP A 74 -1.55 -6.18 -7.25
CA ASP A 74 -1.71 -5.48 -5.97
C ASP A 74 -1.47 -3.97 -6.12
N PHE A 75 -0.40 -3.56 -6.80
CA PHE A 75 -0.14 -2.15 -7.07
C PHE A 75 -1.20 -1.52 -7.97
N LEU A 76 -1.73 -2.24 -8.96
CA LEU A 76 -2.81 -1.74 -9.80
C LEU A 76 -4.10 -1.48 -8.99
N MET A 77 -4.44 -2.39 -8.07
CA MET A 77 -5.57 -2.19 -7.16
C MET A 77 -5.35 -0.99 -6.23
N LEU A 78 -4.13 -0.83 -5.70
CA LEU A 78 -3.77 0.29 -4.85
C LEU A 78 -3.89 1.62 -5.61
N CYS A 79 -3.40 1.68 -6.86
CA CYS A 79 -3.55 2.85 -7.71
C CYS A 79 -5.02 3.23 -7.93
N LYS A 80 -5.91 2.24 -8.15
CA LYS A 80 -7.35 2.47 -8.28
C LYS A 80 -7.95 3.03 -6.98
N GLU A 81 -7.58 2.47 -5.83
CA GLU A 81 -8.04 2.91 -4.52
C GLU A 81 -7.58 4.34 -4.19
N VAL A 82 -6.31 4.65 -4.43
CA VAL A 82 -5.73 6.01 -4.26
C VAL A 82 -6.46 7.02 -5.14
N ARG A 83 -6.75 6.67 -6.40
CA ARG A 83 -7.49 7.54 -7.32
C ARG A 83 -8.93 7.77 -6.85
N GLY A 84 -9.60 6.74 -6.35
CA GLY A 84 -10.93 6.84 -5.73
C GLY A 84 -10.94 7.87 -4.60
N ARG A 85 -10.07 7.70 -3.59
CA ARG A 85 -10.00 8.59 -2.42
C ARG A 85 -9.64 10.04 -2.74
N ARG A 86 -8.87 10.28 -3.81
CA ARG A 86 -8.57 11.65 -4.28
C ARG A 86 -9.79 12.34 -4.88
N THR A 87 -10.72 11.58 -5.44
CA THR A 87 -11.91 12.14 -6.09
C THR A 87 -12.95 12.58 -5.05
N ASP A 88 -13.03 11.86 -3.93
CA ASP A 88 -13.92 12.17 -2.79
C ASP A 88 -13.49 13.38 -1.95
N ARG A 89 -12.29 13.93 -2.21
CA ARG A 89 -11.73 15.11 -1.50
C ARG A 89 -11.92 16.43 -2.27
N LYS A 90 -12.75 16.46 -3.32
CA LYS A 90 -13.11 17.68 -4.06
C LYS A 90 -14.39 18.31 -3.54
#